data_AF-A0A1G0ZSK5-F1
#
_entry.id   AF-A0A1G0ZSK5-F1
#
_cell.length_a   1.000
_cell.length_b   1.000
_cell.length_c   1.000
_cell.angle_alpha   90.00
_cell.angle_beta   90.00
_cell.angle_gamma   90.00
#
_symmetry.space_group_name_H-M   'P 1'
#
loop_
_entity.id
_entity.type
_entity.pdbx_description
1 polymer ?
#
loop_
_entity_poly.entity_id
_entity_poly.type
_entity_poly.pdbx_seq_one_letter_code
_entity_poly.pdbx_strand_id
1 'polypeptide(L)'
;MAGPIDLEVNRQVRKILIRHWIDLGRVLFRSVQGSVTVRGTLERIAGVSEPLTPTIVATIFFELKRAPDVRRLTVDLTNWKEEAGNWKRVEASDITPAAPPSTGVGGTYRIADSTP
;
A
#
# COMPACT_ATOMS: atom_id res chain seq x y z
N MET A 1 -2.52 17.27 -11.37
CA MET A 1 -2.16 16.28 -12.41
C MET A 1 -0.76 15.77 -12.14
N ALA A 2 -0.44 14.53 -12.54
CA ALA A 2 0.93 14.01 -12.45
C ALA A 2 1.81 14.76 -13.45
N GLY A 3 2.94 15.31 -13.00
CA GLY A 3 3.90 15.96 -13.87
C GLY A 3 4.79 14.96 -14.62
N PRO A 4 5.61 15.40 -15.59
CA PRO A 4 6.57 14.55 -16.27
C PRO A 4 7.52 13.80 -15.31
N ILE A 5 7.92 14.47 -14.22
CA ILE A 5 8.73 13.89 -13.14
C ILE A 5 8.01 12.72 -12.47
N ASP A 6 6.70 12.84 -12.23
CA ASP A 6 5.92 11.81 -11.55
C ASP A 6 5.84 10.54 -12.39
N LEU A 7 5.78 10.65 -13.71
CA LEU A 7 5.81 9.50 -14.61
C LEU A 7 7.12 8.73 -14.51
N GLU A 8 8.26 9.43 -14.47
CA GLU A 8 9.57 8.79 -14.31
C GLU A 8 9.71 8.16 -12.92
N VAL A 9 9.27 8.86 -11.86
CA VAL A 9 9.24 8.27 -10.50
C VAL A 9 8.39 7.00 -10.48
N ASN A 10 7.18 7.02 -11.05
CA ASN A 10 6.32 5.83 -11.11
C ASN A 10 6.98 4.69 -11.89
N ARG A 11 7.70 4.99 -12.97
CA ARG A 11 8.47 4.00 -13.74
C ARG A 11 9.59 3.38 -12.90
N GLN A 12 10.35 4.19 -12.15
CA GLN A 12 11.43 3.70 -11.28
C GLN A 12 10.88 2.86 -10.13
N VAL A 13 9.84 3.33 -9.45
CA VAL A 13 9.14 2.59 -8.38
C VAL A 13 8.68 1.23 -8.91
N ARG A 14 8.01 1.21 -10.07
CA ARG A 14 7.57 -0.02 -10.72
C ARG A 14 8.73 -0.97 -11.00
N LYS A 15 9.84 -0.47 -11.55
CA LYS A 15 11.04 -1.27 -11.86
C LYS A 15 11.63 -1.92 -10.60
N ILE A 16 11.71 -1.17 -9.51
CA ILE A 16 12.22 -1.66 -8.21
C ILE A 16 11.32 -2.78 -7.69
N LEU A 17 10.00 -2.56 -7.65
CA LEU A 17 9.04 -3.55 -7.14
C LEU A 17 9.05 -4.85 -7.97
N ILE A 18 9.13 -4.75 -9.30
CA ILE A 18 9.22 -5.92 -10.19
C ILE A 18 10.50 -6.71 -9.95
N ARG A 19 11.65 -6.04 -9.77
CA ARG A 19 12.94 -6.69 -9.48
C ARG A 19 12.90 -7.54 -8.21
N HIS A 20 12.09 -7.12 -7.22
CA HIS A 20 11.88 -7.86 -5.97
C HIS A 20 10.71 -8.84 -6.03
N TRP A 21 10.19 -9.08 -7.24
CA TRP A 21 9.07 -10.00 -7.52
C TRP A 21 7.79 -9.66 -6.78
N ILE A 22 7.54 -8.37 -6.50
CA ILE A 22 6.37 -7.91 -5.78
C ILE A 22 5.13 -7.94 -6.67
N ASP A 23 4.01 -8.43 -6.13
CA ASP A 23 2.72 -8.42 -6.78
C ASP A 23 2.14 -7.00 -6.83
N LEU A 24 2.20 -6.39 -8.03
CA LEU A 24 1.67 -5.05 -8.28
C LEU A 24 0.14 -5.00 -8.30
N GLY A 25 -0.56 -6.14 -8.34
CA GLY A 25 -2.01 -6.20 -8.21
C GLY A 25 -2.48 -6.00 -6.77
N ARG A 26 -1.61 -6.27 -5.79
CA ARG A 26 -1.90 -6.14 -4.35
C ARG A 26 -1.35 -4.86 -3.72
N VAL A 27 -0.43 -4.18 -4.42
CA VAL A 27 0.17 -2.91 -3.98
C VAL A 27 -0.20 -1.78 -4.93
N LEU A 28 -0.86 -0.77 -4.41
CA LEU A 28 -1.09 0.49 -5.09
C LEU A 28 0.06 1.45 -4.79
N PHE A 29 0.59 2.13 -5.81
CA PHE A 29 1.52 3.24 -5.61
C PHE A 29 1.22 4.41 -6.53
N ARG A 30 1.54 5.60 -6.06
CA ARG A 30 1.40 6.84 -6.83
C ARG A 30 2.44 7.87 -6.40
N SER A 31 3.01 8.57 -7.36
CA SER A 31 3.81 9.77 -7.16
C SER A 31 3.03 11.05 -7.45
N VAL A 32 3.27 12.09 -6.64
CA VAL A 32 2.86 13.47 -6.89
C VAL A 32 3.98 14.39 -6.43
N GLN A 33 4.55 15.16 -7.35
CA GLN A 33 5.68 16.07 -7.10
C GLN A 33 6.85 15.41 -6.35
N GLY A 34 7.19 14.18 -6.72
CA GLY A 34 8.27 13.41 -6.06
C GLY A 34 7.91 12.85 -4.67
N SER A 35 6.67 13.02 -4.21
CA SER A 35 6.15 12.32 -3.03
C SER A 35 5.48 11.02 -3.46
N VAL A 36 6.01 9.88 -3.04
CA VAL A 36 5.51 8.55 -3.35
C VAL A 36 4.69 8.03 -2.19
N THR A 37 3.47 7.60 -2.47
CA THR A 37 2.64 6.85 -1.53
C THR A 37 2.52 5.42 -2.00
N VAL A 38 2.77 4.46 -1.11
CA VAL A 38 2.63 3.02 -1.34
C VAL A 38 1.61 2.46 -0.35
N ARG A 39 0.59 1.75 -0.85
CA ARG A 39 -0.54 1.22 -0.07
C ARG A 39 -0.89 -0.20 -0.45
N GLY A 40 -1.46 -0.96 0.48
CA GLY A 40 -2.03 -2.28 0.21
C GLY A 40 -1.27 -3.41 0.89
N THR A 41 -1.13 -4.55 0.22
CA THR A 41 -0.52 -5.76 0.78
C THR A 41 0.76 -6.09 0.04
N LEU A 42 1.90 -6.04 0.72
CA LEU A 42 3.20 -6.30 0.12
C LEU A 42 3.50 -7.81 0.15
N GLU A 43 3.34 -8.44 -1.00
CA GLU A 43 3.58 -9.87 -1.20
C GLU A 43 4.31 -10.10 -2.52
N ARG A 44 4.99 -11.25 -2.62
CA ARG A 44 5.57 -11.66 -3.89
C ARG A 44 4.51 -12.26 -4.80
N ILE A 45 4.76 -12.24 -6.10
CA ILE A 45 3.93 -12.92 -7.09
C ILE A 45 3.85 -14.42 -6.79
N ALA A 46 2.72 -15.03 -7.16
CA ALA A 46 2.51 -16.47 -7.00
C ALA A 46 3.61 -17.26 -7.73
N GLY A 47 4.10 -18.32 -7.09
CA GLY A 47 5.16 -19.20 -7.62
C GLY A 47 6.57 -18.88 -7.13
N VAL A 48 6.79 -17.74 -6.46
CA VAL A 48 8.07 -17.47 -5.78
C VAL A 48 7.99 -18.01 -4.35
N SER A 49 8.81 -19.02 -4.04
CA SER A 49 8.78 -19.73 -2.75
C SER A 49 9.46 -18.99 -1.60
N GLU A 50 10.40 -18.11 -1.91
CA GLU A 50 11.14 -17.35 -0.92
C GLU A 50 10.23 -16.28 -0.26
N PRO A 51 10.05 -16.32 1.07
CA PRO A 51 9.23 -15.34 1.77
C PRO A 51 9.90 -13.96 1.84
N LEU A 52 9.08 -12.91 1.92
CA LEU A 52 9.58 -11.58 2.28
C LEU A 52 10.02 -11.57 3.74
N THR A 53 11.31 -11.25 3.96
CA THR A 53 11.88 -11.06 5.30
C THR A 53 11.95 -9.57 5.63
N PRO A 54 12.02 -9.19 6.93
CA PRO A 54 12.27 -7.81 7.35
C PRO A 54 13.40 -7.11 6.59
N THR A 55 14.52 -7.81 6.39
CA THR A 55 15.69 -7.28 5.68
C THR A 55 15.37 -6.98 4.22
N ILE A 56 14.68 -7.88 3.52
CA ILE A 56 14.30 -7.67 2.12
C ILE A 56 13.35 -6.48 2.00
N VAL A 57 12.36 -6.37 2.90
CA VAL A 57 11.42 -5.25 2.93
C VAL A 57 12.14 -3.93 3.19
N ALA A 58 13.09 -3.90 4.14
CA ALA A 58 13.96 -2.75 4.38
C ALA A 58 14.75 -2.36 3.13
N THR A 59 15.34 -3.33 2.43
CA THR A 59 16.07 -3.10 1.18
C THR A 59 15.18 -2.50 0.10
N ILE A 60 13.95 -3.02 -0.10
CA ILE A 60 12.99 -2.48 -1.07
C ILE A 60 12.71 -1.01 -0.78
N PHE A 61 12.34 -0.68 0.45
CA PHE A 61 11.97 0.70 0.79
C PHE A 61 13.16 1.65 0.83
N PHE A 62 14.35 1.16 1.16
CA PHE A 62 15.59 1.91 1.02
C PHE A 62 15.88 2.26 -0.45
N GLU A 63 15.74 1.29 -1.36
CA GLU A 63 15.91 1.53 -2.80
C GLU A 63 14.87 2.52 -3.34
N LEU A 64 13.61 2.39 -2.93
CA LEU A 64 12.55 3.33 -3.31
C LEU A 64 12.85 4.75 -2.83
N LYS A 65 13.31 4.91 -1.58
CA LYS A 65 13.69 6.21 -1.02
C LYS A 65 14.89 6.84 -1.74
N ARG A 66 15.77 6.01 -2.31
CA ARG A 66 16.96 6.46 -3.07
C ARG A 66 16.73 6.60 -4.56
N ALA A 67 15.54 6.27 -5.06
CA ALA A 67 15.23 6.45 -6.47
C ALA A 67 15.30 7.96 -6.84
N PRO A 68 15.80 8.30 -8.04
CA PRO A 68 15.86 9.69 -8.48
C PRO A 68 14.51 10.39 -8.36
N ASP A 69 14.55 11.67 -7.97
CA ASP A 69 13.38 12.55 -7.79
C ASP A 69 12.38 12.14 -6.71
N VAL A 70 12.64 11.06 -5.95
CA VAL A 70 11.88 10.74 -4.74
C VAL A 70 12.34 11.64 -3.59
N ARG A 71 11.43 12.53 -3.16
CA ARG A 71 11.66 13.47 -2.05
C ARG A 71 11.05 12.98 -0.75
N ARG A 72 9.93 12.25 -0.85
CA ARG A 72 9.19 11.72 0.28
C ARG A 72 8.61 10.36 -0.08
N LEU A 73 8.65 9.46 0.88
CA LEU A 73 8.04 8.13 0.77
C LEU A 73 7.10 7.95 1.96
N THR A 74 5.84 7.62 1.68
CA THR A 74 4.82 7.27 2.66
C THR A 74 4.38 5.84 2.39
N VAL A 75 4.48 4.98 3.39
CA VAL A 75 4.17 3.55 3.29
C VAL A 75 3.04 3.22 4.25
N ASP A 76 2.01 2.58 3.73
CA ASP A 76 0.79 2.22 4.47
C ASP A 76 0.37 0.81 4.01
N LEU A 77 0.99 -0.20 4.62
CA LEU A 77 0.81 -1.60 4.28
C LEU A 77 -0.03 -2.32 5.33
N THR A 78 -0.86 -3.26 4.89
CA THR A 78 -1.73 -4.04 5.78
C THR A 78 -1.01 -5.17 6.50
N ASN A 79 0.10 -5.65 5.94
CA ASN A 79 0.84 -6.81 6.41
C ASN A 79 2.28 -6.50 6.85
N TRP A 80 2.71 -5.24 6.78
CA TRP A 80 4.04 -4.79 7.20
C TRP A 80 3.99 -3.44 7.89
N LYS A 81 4.77 -3.29 8.95
CA LYS A 81 4.89 -2.04 9.69
C LYS A 81 6.35 -1.75 10.02
N GLU A 82 6.73 -0.49 9.87
CA GLU A 82 8.04 0.00 10.30
C GLU A 82 7.93 0.49 11.75
N GLU A 83 8.72 -0.12 12.64
CA GLU A 83 8.82 0.26 14.05
C GLU A 83 10.29 0.52 14.39
N ALA A 84 10.61 1.77 14.74
CA ALA A 84 11.97 2.19 15.08
C ALA A 84 13.03 1.78 14.03
N GLY A 85 12.70 1.89 12.73
CA GLY A 85 13.59 1.54 11.62
C GLY A 85 13.65 0.04 11.29
N ASN A 86 12.86 -0.80 11.97
CA ASN A 86 12.77 -2.23 11.70
C ASN A 86 11.40 -2.58 11.10
N TRP A 87 11.42 -3.36 10.03
CA TRP A 87 10.21 -3.87 9.41
C TRP A 87 9.74 -5.13 10.11
N LYS A 88 8.48 -5.18 10.50
CA LYS A 88 7.83 -6.38 11.06
C LYS A 88 6.60 -6.73 10.27
N ARG A 89 6.33 -8.02 10.14
CA ARG A 89 5.09 -8.50 9.57
C ARG A 89 3.97 -8.28 10.58
N VAL A 90 2.88 -7.68 10.13
CA VAL A 90 1.66 -7.52 10.95
C VAL A 90 0.92 -8.85 10.88
N GLU A 91 0.78 -9.52 12.02
CA GLU A 91 -0.06 -10.71 12.11
C GLU A 91 -1.54 -10.29 12.18
N ALA A 92 -2.44 -11.15 11.71
CA ALA A 92 -3.88 -10.84 11.67
C ALA A 92 -4.47 -10.51 13.05
N SER A 93 -3.81 -10.96 14.13
CA SER A 93 -4.14 -10.67 15.53
C SER A 93 -3.87 -9.23 15.97
N ASP A 94 -3.01 -8.48 15.26
CA ASP A 94 -2.68 -7.08 15.58
C ASP A 94 -3.56 -6.08 14.82
N ILE A 95 -4.41 -6.55 13.92
CA ILE A 95 -5.42 -5.73 13.25
C ILE A 95 -6.57 -5.55 14.24
N THR A 96 -6.43 -4.63 15.19
CA THR A 96 -7.61 -4.06 15.86
C THR A 96 -8.29 -3.18 14.82
N PRO A 97 -9.46 -3.55 14.26
CA PRO A 97 -10.21 -2.60 13.48
C PRO A 97 -10.53 -1.44 14.43
N ALA A 98 -10.03 -0.25 14.12
CA ALA A 98 -10.57 0.97 14.71
C ALA A 98 -12.08 0.88 14.46
N ALA A 99 -12.85 0.75 15.54
CA ALA A 99 -14.28 0.58 15.47
C ALA A 99 -14.84 1.62 14.49
N PRO A 100 -15.69 1.24 13.52
CA PRO A 100 -16.36 2.24 12.72
C PRO A 100 -17.11 3.17 13.69
N PRO A 101 -17.08 4.51 13.49
CA PRO A 101 -17.93 5.38 14.28
C PRO A 101 -19.36 4.88 14.12
N SER A 102 -19.96 4.42 15.22
CA SER A 102 -21.37 4.05 15.28
C SER A 102 -22.17 5.33 15.09
N THR A 103 -22.53 5.62 13.84
CA THR A 103 -23.45 6.71 13.53
C THR A 103 -24.33 6.27 12.39
N GLY A 104 -25.57 5.91 12.72
CA GLY A 104 -26.60 5.63 11.74
C GLY A 104 -27.59 4.59 12.23
N VAL A 105 -28.60 5.04 12.96
CA VAL A 105 -29.84 4.29 13.20
C VAL A 105 -30.39 3.87 11.84
N GLY A 106 -30.36 2.56 11.57
CA GLY A 106 -30.97 1.97 10.38
C GLY A 106 -32.48 2.09 10.46
N GLY A 107 -33.03 3.17 9.92
CA GLY A 107 -34.45 3.26 9.61
C GLY A 107 -34.78 2.28 8.48
N THR A 108 -35.69 1.35 8.73
CA THR A 108 -36.30 0.55 7.67
C THR A 108 -37.32 1.43 6.94
N TYR A 109 -37.01 1.80 5.69
CA TYR A 109 -38.03 2.40 4.82
C TYR A 109 -38.88 1.26 4.24
N ARG A 110 -40.16 1.22 4.61
CA ARG A 110 -41.16 0.46 3.86
C ARG A 110 -41.46 1.24 2.59
N ILE A 111 -41.18 0.63 1.44
CA ILE A 111 -41.66 1.12 0.16
C ILE A 111 -43.17 0.84 0.16
N ALA A 112 -43.98 1.89 0.25
CA ALA A 112 -45.40 1.77 -0.03
C ALA A 112 -45.55 1.70 -1.55
N ASP A 113 -46.03 0.57 -2.05
CA ASP A 113 -46.49 0.46 -3.42
C ASP A 113 -47.66 1.43 -3.62
N SER A 114 -47.40 2.53 -4.30
CA SER A 114 -48.42 3.38 -4.90
C SER A 114 -48.39 3.16 -6.41
N THR A 115 -49.46 2.56 -6.92
CA THR A 115 -49.78 2.53 -8.36
C THR A 115 -51.31 2.66 -8.46
N PRO A 116 -51.80 3.34 -9.51
CA PRO A 116 -52.91 4.30 -9.47
C PRO A 116 -54.31 3.69 -9.40
#